data_AF-A0A3B3TAB9-F1
#
_entry.id   AF-A0A3B3TAB9-F1
#
_cell.length_a   1.000
_cell.length_b   1.000
_cell.length_c   1.000
_cell.angle_alpha   90.00
_cell.angle_beta   90.00
_cell.angle_gamma   90.00
#
_symmetry.space_group_name_H-M   'P 1'
#
loop_
_entity.id
_entity.type
_entity.pdbx_description
1 polymer ?
#
loop_
_entity_poly.entity_id
_entity_poly.type
_entity_poly.pdbx_seq_one_letter_code
_entity_poly.pdbx_strand_id
1 'polypeptide(L)'
;MSKISKMFKGGSSKPKNVASPQEAIHRLRETEEMLTKKQEYLEKKIEQEIAIAKKNGTKNKRAALQALKRKKRLEQHLTKIDGTLSTIEFQREALENANTNTEVLKNMGYAAKAMKGIHQNMDLEKIDSLMQDITEQQEVAEEISNAITQPFGEDFDEDELLAELEQLQQEDMEESMKSMGKLPSVPATSLPALPKQKTGERPRRSTYQHLRHTSRSEMYCHKY
;
A
#
# COMPACT_ATOMS: atom_id res chain seq x y z
N MET A 1 -9.56 -54.58 48.72
CA MET A 1 -9.10 -53.17 48.78
C MET A 1 -8.27 -52.90 47.52
N SER A 2 -8.92 -52.45 46.44
CA SER A 2 -8.87 -51.07 45.88
C SER A 2 -7.65 -50.88 44.96
N LYS A 3 -7.78 -51.08 43.63
CA LYS A 3 -8.32 -50.15 42.59
C LYS A 3 -7.49 -48.88 42.40
N ILE A 4 -6.28 -48.99 41.82
CA ILE A 4 -5.54 -47.86 41.21
C ILE A 4 -4.96 -48.28 39.86
N SER A 5 -5.83 -48.71 38.94
CA SER A 5 -5.46 -49.05 37.56
C SER A 5 -6.50 -48.48 36.59
N LYS A 6 -6.73 -47.17 36.63
CA LYS A 6 -7.54 -46.45 35.64
C LYS A 6 -7.58 -44.95 35.94
N MET A 7 -6.54 -44.17 35.62
CA MET A 7 -6.67 -42.73 35.35
C MET A 7 -5.45 -42.21 34.57
N PHE A 8 -5.21 -42.75 33.37
CA PHE A 8 -4.48 -42.01 32.32
C PHE A 8 -4.92 -42.51 30.95
N LYS A 9 -6.24 -42.54 30.72
CA LYS A 9 -6.79 -42.60 29.36
C LYS A 9 -6.83 -41.16 28.89
N GLY A 10 -5.78 -40.76 28.17
CA GLY A 10 -5.67 -39.47 27.50
C GLY A 10 -6.94 -39.22 26.70
N GLY A 11 -7.81 -38.39 27.27
CA GLY A 11 -8.87 -37.77 26.52
C GLY A 11 -8.18 -36.83 25.56
N SER A 12 -8.17 -37.21 24.28
CA SER A 12 -7.98 -36.30 23.16
C SER A 12 -9.07 -35.22 23.28
N SER A 13 -8.80 -34.17 24.06
CA SER A 13 -9.48 -32.90 23.92
C SER A 13 -9.18 -32.43 22.51
N LYS A 14 -10.06 -32.77 21.57
CA LYS A 14 -10.17 -32.03 20.30
C LYS A 14 -10.07 -30.56 20.67
N PRO A 15 -9.12 -29.78 20.10
CA PRO A 15 -9.06 -28.36 20.38
C PRO A 15 -10.41 -27.78 19.93
N LYS A 16 -11.20 -27.35 20.91
CA LYS A 16 -12.42 -26.59 20.65
C LYS A 16 -11.96 -25.25 20.09
N ASN A 17 -12.43 -24.93 18.89
CA ASN A 17 -12.30 -23.64 18.22
C ASN A 17 -10.89 -23.28 17.75
N VAL A 18 -10.33 -24.04 16.80
CA VAL A 18 -9.50 -23.39 15.79
C VAL A 18 -10.46 -22.61 14.89
N ALA A 19 -10.41 -21.28 14.95
CA ALA A 19 -11.18 -20.43 14.04
C ALA A 19 -10.88 -20.89 12.60
N SER A 20 -11.92 -21.00 11.76
CA SER A 20 -11.69 -21.39 10.37
C SER A 20 -10.86 -20.31 9.68
N PRO A 21 -10.02 -20.66 8.68
CA PRO A 21 -9.31 -19.66 7.88
C PRO A 21 -10.25 -18.58 7.34
N GLN A 22 -11.47 -18.97 6.93
CA GLN A 22 -12.50 -18.05 6.46
C GLN A 22 -12.99 -17.08 7.54
N GLU A 23 -13.20 -17.55 8.78
CA GLU A 23 -13.58 -16.68 9.89
C GLU A 23 -12.45 -15.72 10.27
N ALA A 24 -11.19 -16.18 10.23
CA ALA A 24 -10.03 -15.34 10.46
C ALA A 24 -9.90 -14.24 9.39
N ILE A 25 -10.03 -14.59 8.11
CA ILE A 25 -10.03 -13.64 6.99
C ILE A 25 -11.14 -12.61 7.16
N HIS A 26 -12.36 -13.02 7.51
CA HIS A 26 -13.47 -12.11 7.75
C HIS A 26 -13.16 -11.09 8.85
N ARG A 27 -12.67 -11.55 10.00
CA ARG A 27 -12.31 -10.67 11.13
C ARG A 27 -11.18 -9.71 10.78
N LEU A 28 -10.21 -10.14 9.97
CA LEU A 28 -9.12 -9.28 9.50
C LEU A 28 -9.68 -8.15 8.62
N ARG A 29 -10.60 -8.46 7.69
CA ARG A 29 -11.28 -7.45 6.85
C ARG A 29 -12.12 -6.46 7.68
N GLU A 30 -12.86 -6.93 8.69
CA GLU A 30 -13.59 -6.04 9.61
C GLU A 30 -12.65 -5.10 10.37
N THR A 31 -11.47 -5.62 10.77
CA THR A 31 -10.46 -4.84 11.50
C THR A 31 -9.82 -3.79 10.60
N GLU A 32 -9.49 -4.16 9.37
CA GLU A 32 -8.99 -3.29 8.31
C GLU A 32 -9.97 -2.13 8.06
N GLU A 33 -11.25 -2.42 7.80
CA GLU A 33 -12.27 -1.38 7.58
C GLU A 33 -12.37 -0.40 8.76
N MET A 34 -12.29 -0.92 9.99
CA MET A 34 -12.30 -0.10 11.21
C MET A 34 -11.05 0.78 11.31
N LEU A 35 -9.88 0.27 10.95
CA LEU A 35 -8.63 1.02 10.95
C LEU A 35 -8.59 2.07 9.83
N THR A 36 -9.09 1.77 8.63
CA THR A 36 -9.23 2.75 7.53
C THR A 36 -10.14 3.92 7.94
N LYS A 37 -11.31 3.64 8.55
CA LYS A 37 -12.19 4.70 9.07
C LYS A 37 -11.49 5.56 10.12
N LYS A 38 -10.63 4.96 10.94
CA LYS A 38 -9.84 5.67 11.95
C LYS A 38 -8.73 6.51 11.33
N GLN A 39 -8.09 6.02 10.27
CA GLN A 39 -7.11 6.75 9.47
C GLN A 39 -7.74 8.04 8.91
N GLU A 40 -8.86 7.94 8.20
CA GLU A 40 -9.59 9.10 7.67
C GLU A 40 -9.98 10.12 8.75
N TYR A 41 -10.39 9.64 9.93
CA TYR A 41 -10.71 10.50 11.06
C TYR A 41 -9.49 11.28 11.56
N LEU A 42 -8.34 10.62 11.66
CA LEU A 42 -7.08 11.24 12.09
C LEU A 42 -6.60 12.26 11.05
N GLU A 43 -6.69 11.96 9.76
CA GLU A 43 -6.36 12.89 8.67
C GLU A 43 -7.22 14.16 8.73
N LYS A 44 -8.54 14.03 8.84
CA LYS A 44 -9.46 15.16 9.04
C LYS A 44 -9.12 15.98 10.29
N LYS A 45 -8.67 15.34 11.37
CA LYS A 45 -8.22 16.03 12.59
C LYS A 45 -6.91 16.77 12.40
N ILE A 46 -5.98 16.20 11.64
CA ILE A 46 -4.70 16.85 11.28
C ILE A 46 -4.97 18.12 10.48
N GLU A 47 -5.86 18.07 9.48
CA GLU A 47 -6.26 19.22 8.68
C GLU A 47 -6.87 20.34 9.54
N GLN A 48 -7.73 19.99 10.50
CA GLN A 48 -8.30 20.94 11.46
C GLN A 48 -7.22 21.65 12.27
N GLU A 49 -6.23 20.92 12.80
CA GLU A 49 -5.12 21.52 13.56
C GLU A 49 -4.22 22.39 12.67
N ILE A 50 -4.00 22.01 11.41
CA ILE A 50 -3.30 22.85 10.42
C ILE A 50 -4.06 24.17 10.21
N ALA A 51 -5.38 24.11 10.02
CA ALA A 51 -6.21 25.30 9.84
C ALA A 51 -6.16 26.22 11.08
N ILE A 52 -6.22 25.65 12.29
CA ILE A 52 -6.09 26.39 13.55
C ILE A 52 -4.71 27.04 13.66
N ALA A 53 -3.64 26.32 13.31
CA ALA A 53 -2.28 26.85 13.33
C ALA A 53 -2.12 28.03 12.36
N LYS A 54 -2.62 27.88 11.11
CA LYS A 54 -2.61 28.94 10.10
C LYS A 54 -3.39 30.18 10.56
N LYS A 55 -4.60 29.99 11.10
CA LYS A 55 -5.46 31.09 11.60
C LYS A 55 -4.81 31.88 12.75
N ASN A 56 -4.08 31.20 13.63
CA ASN A 56 -3.48 31.82 14.81
C ASN A 56 -2.01 32.24 14.62
N GLY A 57 -1.36 31.86 13.52
CA GLY A 57 0.08 32.07 13.32
C GLY A 57 0.53 33.52 13.49
N THR A 58 -0.26 34.48 13.01
CA THR A 58 0.05 35.93 13.08
C THR A 58 -0.56 36.64 14.29
N LYS A 59 -1.59 36.04 14.92
CA LYS A 59 -2.37 36.68 16.00
C LYS A 59 -2.02 36.15 17.39
N ASN A 60 -1.76 34.85 17.50
CA ASN A 60 -1.52 34.16 18.76
C ASN A 60 -0.54 33.00 18.56
N LYS A 61 0.75 33.33 18.65
CA LYS A 61 1.85 32.37 18.50
C LYS A 61 1.74 31.17 19.46
N ARG A 62 1.27 31.38 20.69
CA ARG A 62 1.10 30.30 21.68
C ARG A 62 0.03 29.29 21.25
N ALA A 63 -1.12 29.78 20.77
CA ALA A 63 -2.20 28.92 20.28
C ALA A 63 -1.77 28.15 19.01
N ALA A 64 -1.04 28.80 18.10
CA ALA A 64 -0.50 28.14 16.91
C ALA A 64 0.50 27.03 17.27
N LEU A 65 1.42 27.27 18.21
CA LEU A 65 2.36 26.26 18.68
C LEU A 65 1.67 25.06 19.34
N GLN A 66 0.59 25.29 20.10
CA GLN A 66 -0.19 24.19 20.69
C GLN A 66 -0.91 23.36 19.62
N ALA A 67 -1.47 23.99 18.58
CA ALA A 67 -2.09 23.29 17.46
C ALA A 67 -1.06 22.43 16.70
N LEU A 68 0.14 22.97 16.44
CA LEU A 68 1.22 22.19 15.81
C LEU A 68 1.68 21.00 16.67
N LYS A 69 1.70 21.13 18.01
CA LYS A 69 1.98 20.01 18.91
C LYS A 69 0.88 18.94 18.88
N ARG A 70 -0.40 19.32 18.74
CA ARG A 70 -1.51 18.38 18.56
C ARG A 70 -1.41 17.67 17.21
N LYS A 71 -1.17 18.42 16.12
CA LYS A 71 -0.89 17.89 14.79
C LYS A 71 0.18 16.80 14.83
N LYS A 72 1.37 17.08 15.37
CA LYS A 72 2.47 16.09 15.44
C LYS A 72 2.09 14.80 16.17
N ARG A 73 1.30 14.89 17.25
CA ARG A 73 0.82 13.69 17.96
C ARG A 73 -0.18 12.88 17.12
N LEU A 74 -1.06 13.56 16.38
CA LEU A 74 -1.99 12.89 15.48
C LEU A 74 -1.26 12.20 14.32
N GLU A 75 -0.23 12.84 13.74
CA GLU A 75 0.61 12.23 12.70
C GLU A 75 1.33 10.98 13.20
N GLN A 76 1.89 11.02 14.42
CA GLN A 76 2.49 9.82 15.03
C GLN A 76 1.48 8.69 15.27
N HIS A 77 0.20 9.02 15.49
CA HIS A 77 -0.85 8.02 15.61
C HIS A 77 -1.23 7.48 14.23
N LEU A 78 -1.28 8.33 13.21
CA LEU A 78 -1.56 7.94 11.83
C LEU A 78 -0.54 6.91 11.34
N THR A 79 0.76 7.21 11.44
CA THR A 79 1.84 6.29 11.03
C THR A 79 1.76 4.92 11.72
N LYS A 80 1.31 4.88 12.98
CA LYS A 80 1.11 3.59 13.69
C LYS A 80 -0.08 2.81 13.14
N ILE A 81 -1.15 3.50 12.77
CA ILE A 81 -2.33 2.89 12.14
C ILE A 81 -1.92 2.33 10.78
N ASP A 82 -1.19 3.10 9.97
CA ASP A 82 -0.71 2.68 8.65
C ASP A 82 0.13 1.40 8.75
N GLY A 83 1.14 1.37 9.64
CA GLY A 83 1.94 0.16 9.84
C GLY A 83 1.16 -1.04 10.38
N THR A 84 0.10 -0.80 11.17
CA THR A 84 -0.80 -1.87 11.64
C THR A 84 -1.67 -2.40 10.50
N LEU A 85 -2.14 -1.51 9.62
CA LEU A 85 -2.96 -1.85 8.46
C LEU A 85 -2.16 -2.74 7.50
N SER A 86 -0.92 -2.34 7.14
CA SER A 86 -0.03 -3.16 6.30
C SER A 86 0.25 -4.54 6.90
N THR A 87 0.39 -4.63 8.22
CA THR A 87 0.56 -5.93 8.90
C THR A 87 -0.68 -6.81 8.76
N ILE A 88 -1.88 -6.24 8.87
CA ILE A 88 -3.15 -6.96 8.73
C ILE A 88 -3.37 -7.40 7.28
N GLU A 89 -3.07 -6.55 6.31
CA GLU A 89 -3.14 -6.87 4.88
C GLU A 89 -2.24 -8.06 4.55
N PHE A 90 -0.97 -8.01 4.97
CA PHE A 90 -0.02 -9.11 4.80
C PHE A 90 -0.52 -10.42 5.44
N GLN A 91 -1.06 -10.34 6.67
CA GLN A 91 -1.61 -11.52 7.35
C GLN A 91 -2.85 -12.10 6.64
N ARG A 92 -3.72 -11.23 6.11
CA ARG A 92 -4.92 -11.64 5.36
C ARG A 92 -4.50 -12.36 4.08
N GLU A 93 -3.57 -11.77 3.33
CA GLU A 93 -3.05 -12.36 2.09
C GLU A 93 -2.38 -13.70 2.35
N ALA A 94 -1.53 -13.81 3.38
CA ALA A 94 -0.90 -15.06 3.76
C ALA A 94 -1.93 -16.17 4.08
N LEU A 95 -3.05 -15.84 4.74
CA LEU A 95 -4.14 -16.77 5.01
C LEU A 95 -4.91 -17.16 3.75
N GLU A 96 -5.16 -16.21 2.84
CA GLU A 96 -5.82 -16.47 1.56
C GLU A 96 -4.96 -17.40 0.69
N ASN A 97 -3.65 -17.13 0.60
CA ASN A 97 -2.68 -17.98 -0.11
C ASN A 97 -2.60 -19.38 0.51
N ALA A 98 -2.55 -19.49 1.84
CA ALA A 98 -2.55 -20.79 2.52
C ALA A 98 -3.81 -21.61 2.22
N ASN A 99 -4.98 -20.95 2.14
CA ASN A 99 -6.24 -21.61 1.80
C ASN A 99 -6.24 -22.12 0.36
N THR A 100 -5.78 -21.31 -0.60
CA THR A 100 -5.61 -21.71 -2.01
C THR A 100 -4.62 -22.87 -2.16
N ASN A 101 -3.46 -22.79 -1.51
CA ASN A 101 -2.43 -23.84 -1.56
C ASN A 101 -2.95 -25.16 -0.99
N THR A 102 -3.76 -25.11 0.07
CA THR A 102 -4.41 -26.30 0.63
C THR A 102 -5.35 -26.95 -0.37
N GLU A 103 -6.11 -26.16 -1.13
CA GLU A 103 -7.01 -26.67 -2.16
C GLU A 103 -6.25 -27.28 -3.35
N VAL A 104 -5.18 -26.63 -3.80
CA VAL A 104 -4.27 -27.14 -4.84
C VAL A 104 -3.71 -28.50 -4.42
N LEU A 105 -3.12 -28.61 -3.23
CA LEU A 105 -2.55 -29.87 -2.71
C LEU A 105 -3.61 -30.97 -2.57
N LYS A 106 -4.83 -30.61 -2.16
CA LYS A 106 -5.95 -31.55 -2.09
C LYS A 106 -6.28 -32.11 -3.48
N ASN A 107 -6.36 -31.25 -4.49
CA ASN A 107 -6.63 -31.65 -5.88
C ASN A 107 -5.50 -32.50 -6.47
N MET A 108 -4.24 -32.13 -6.22
CA MET A 108 -3.08 -32.96 -6.57
C MET A 108 -3.14 -34.34 -5.92
N GLY A 109 -3.52 -34.41 -4.64
CA GLY A 109 -3.73 -35.68 -3.93
C GLY A 109 -4.84 -36.54 -4.53
N TYR A 110 -5.92 -35.95 -5.04
CA TYR A 110 -6.96 -36.68 -5.77
C TYR A 110 -6.45 -37.16 -7.14
N ALA A 111 -5.75 -36.32 -7.89
CA ALA A 111 -5.14 -36.68 -9.17
C ALA A 111 -4.15 -37.85 -9.01
N ALA A 112 -3.26 -37.78 -8.02
CA ALA A 112 -2.31 -38.85 -7.72
C ALA A 112 -3.00 -40.18 -7.38
N LYS A 113 -4.12 -40.15 -6.64
CA LYS A 113 -4.93 -41.36 -6.37
C LYS A 113 -5.58 -41.92 -7.62
N ALA A 114 -6.11 -41.07 -8.49
CA ALA A 114 -6.70 -41.49 -9.77
C ALA A 114 -5.63 -42.12 -10.68
N MET A 115 -4.45 -41.50 -10.81
CA MET A 115 -3.30 -42.03 -11.54
C MET A 115 -2.86 -43.39 -11.00
N LYS A 116 -2.78 -43.54 -9.67
CA LYS A 116 -2.47 -44.83 -9.02
C LYS A 116 -3.50 -45.92 -9.36
N GLY A 117 -4.79 -45.58 -9.39
CA GLY A 117 -5.86 -46.51 -9.77
C GLY A 117 -5.79 -46.92 -11.25
N ILE A 118 -5.38 -46.02 -12.14
CA ILE A 118 -5.11 -46.33 -13.55
C ILE A 118 -3.91 -47.29 -13.66
N HIS A 119 -2.82 -47.03 -12.93
CA HIS A 119 -1.60 -47.86 -12.96
C HIS A 119 -1.81 -49.26 -12.35
N GLN A 120 -2.65 -49.39 -11.31
CA GLN A 120 -2.99 -50.71 -10.74
C GLN A 120 -3.75 -51.63 -11.71
N ASN A 121 -4.38 -51.07 -12.73
CA ASN A 121 -5.11 -51.81 -13.76
C ASN A 121 -4.33 -51.95 -15.08
N MET A 122 -3.08 -51.48 -15.14
CA MET A 122 -2.19 -51.64 -16.29
C MET A 122 -1.25 -52.84 -16.05
N ASP A 123 -1.28 -53.83 -16.94
CA ASP A 123 -0.48 -55.06 -16.85
C ASP A 123 1.02 -54.81 -16.58
N LEU A 124 1.60 -55.67 -15.74
CA LEU A 124 2.94 -55.57 -15.16
C LEU A 124 4.09 -55.42 -16.18
N GLU A 125 3.89 -55.80 -17.45
CA GLU A 125 4.92 -55.73 -18.50
C GLU A 125 5.20 -54.32 -19.04
N LYS A 126 4.36 -53.31 -18.75
CA LYS A 126 4.56 -51.92 -19.20
C LYS A 126 5.09 -50.96 -18.12
N ILE A 127 5.32 -51.46 -16.91
CA ILE A 127 5.65 -50.64 -15.72
C ILE A 127 7.07 -50.07 -15.77
N ASP A 128 8.06 -50.78 -16.30
CA ASP A 128 9.45 -50.32 -16.29
C ASP A 128 9.70 -49.07 -17.15
N SER A 129 9.03 -48.98 -18.31
CA SER A 129 9.06 -47.77 -19.15
C SER A 129 8.30 -46.61 -18.51
N LEU A 130 7.21 -46.89 -17.79
CA LEU A 130 6.35 -45.86 -17.20
C LEU A 130 6.93 -45.30 -15.89
N MET A 131 7.65 -46.12 -15.11
CA MET A 131 8.34 -45.67 -13.89
C MET A 131 9.44 -44.65 -14.19
N GLN A 132 10.09 -44.76 -15.36
CA GLN A 132 11.09 -43.81 -15.81
C GLN A 132 10.45 -42.44 -16.13
N ASP A 133 9.32 -42.42 -16.86
CA ASP A 133 8.57 -41.20 -17.17
C ASP A 133 7.93 -40.55 -15.92
N ILE A 134 7.53 -41.34 -14.92
CA ILE A 134 6.95 -40.83 -13.66
C ILE A 134 8.01 -40.17 -12.78
N THR A 135 9.22 -40.74 -12.69
CA THR A 135 10.28 -40.17 -11.85
C THR A 135 10.68 -38.79 -12.36
N GLU A 136 10.65 -38.59 -13.69
CA GLU A 136 10.89 -37.30 -14.35
C GLU A 136 9.73 -36.29 -14.11
N GLN A 137 8.47 -36.75 -13.98
CA GLN A 137 7.34 -35.87 -13.66
C GLN A 137 7.15 -35.59 -12.16
N GLN A 138 7.70 -36.42 -11.29
CA GLN A 138 7.60 -36.23 -9.83
C GLN A 138 8.48 -35.06 -9.37
N GLU A 139 9.63 -34.83 -10.02
CA GLU A 139 10.45 -33.62 -9.84
C GLU A 139 9.70 -32.35 -10.26
N VAL A 140 8.96 -32.38 -11.37
CA VAL A 140 8.15 -31.24 -11.84
C VAL A 140 7.02 -30.90 -10.86
N ALA A 141 6.34 -31.90 -10.30
CA ALA A 141 5.28 -31.67 -9.32
C ALA A 141 5.83 -31.09 -8.01
N GLU A 142 7.04 -31.49 -7.61
CA GLU A 142 7.72 -30.98 -6.40
C GLU A 142 8.26 -29.56 -6.64
N GLU A 143 8.76 -29.25 -7.83
CA GLU A 143 9.15 -27.90 -8.27
C GLU A 143 7.95 -26.94 -8.28
N ILE A 144 6.81 -27.36 -8.84
CA ILE A 144 5.57 -26.56 -8.87
C ILE A 144 5.03 -26.35 -7.44
N SER A 145 5.03 -27.40 -6.61
CA SER A 145 4.62 -27.30 -5.21
C SER A 145 5.50 -26.32 -4.44
N ASN A 146 6.81 -26.34 -4.68
CA ASN A 146 7.75 -25.42 -4.04
C ASN A 146 7.58 -23.98 -4.55
N ALA A 147 7.35 -23.78 -5.85
CA ALA A 147 7.11 -22.47 -6.44
C ALA A 147 5.83 -21.80 -5.91
N ILE A 148 4.76 -22.57 -5.68
CA ILE A 148 3.48 -22.06 -5.16
C ILE A 148 3.53 -21.81 -3.63
N THR A 149 4.37 -22.55 -2.92
CA THR A 149 4.48 -22.47 -1.44
C THR A 149 5.51 -21.44 -0.98
N GLN A 150 6.36 -20.95 -1.89
CA GLN A 150 7.31 -19.90 -1.58
C GLN A 150 6.52 -18.64 -1.18
N PRO A 151 6.72 -18.10 0.04
CA PRO A 151 6.04 -16.86 0.43
C PRO A 151 6.47 -15.77 -0.55
N PHE A 152 5.47 -15.12 -1.18
CA PHE A 152 5.64 -13.91 -1.98
C PHE A 152 6.12 -12.80 -1.05
N GLY A 153 7.42 -12.81 -0.76
CA GLY A 153 8.16 -11.72 -0.17
C GLY A 153 9.17 -11.28 -1.20
N GLU A 154 8.69 -10.72 -2.31
CA GLU A 154 9.56 -9.87 -3.12
C GLU A 154 9.70 -8.56 -2.33
N ASP A 155 10.94 -8.23 -1.97
CA ASP A 155 11.31 -6.89 -1.52
C ASP A 155 11.12 -5.96 -2.73
N PHE A 156 9.88 -5.49 -2.95
CA PHE A 156 9.59 -4.54 -4.02
C PHE A 156 10.40 -3.26 -3.79
N ASP A 157 11.04 -2.76 -4.85
CA ASP A 157 11.80 -1.51 -4.79
C ASP A 157 10.81 -0.34 -4.65
N GLU A 158 10.94 0.45 -3.57
CA GLU A 158 10.08 1.62 -3.34
C GLU A 158 10.15 2.61 -4.52
N ASP A 159 11.31 2.72 -5.19
CA ASP A 159 11.48 3.61 -6.34
C ASP A 159 10.71 3.11 -7.58
N GLU A 160 10.62 1.79 -7.78
CA GLU A 160 9.84 1.17 -8.85
C GLU A 160 8.34 1.37 -8.63
N LEU A 161 7.86 1.13 -7.40
CA LEU A 161 6.46 1.35 -7.03
C LEU A 161 6.04 2.82 -7.15
N LEU A 162 6.93 3.76 -6.81
CA LEU A 162 6.68 5.19 -6.98
C LEU A 162 6.56 5.59 -8.46
N ALA A 163 7.40 5.02 -9.33
CA ALA A 163 7.32 5.25 -10.77
C ALA A 163 6.03 4.69 -11.37
N GLU A 164 5.61 3.49 -10.95
CA GLU A 164 4.34 2.90 -11.37
C GLU A 164 3.14 3.73 -10.88
N LEU A 165 3.16 4.19 -9.63
CA LEU A 165 2.11 5.05 -9.09
C LEU A 165 2.00 6.38 -9.86
N GLU A 166 3.13 6.99 -10.23
CA GLU A 166 3.15 8.21 -11.04
C GLU A 166 2.54 7.96 -12.43
N GLN A 167 2.86 6.82 -13.04
CA GLN A 167 2.26 6.42 -14.31
C GLN A 167 0.73 6.26 -14.20
N LEU A 168 0.24 5.54 -13.20
CA LEU A 168 -1.20 5.33 -12.98
C LEU A 168 -1.94 6.66 -12.73
N GLN A 169 -1.34 7.58 -11.96
CA GLN A 169 -1.91 8.91 -11.73
C GLN A 169 -1.96 9.76 -13.02
N GLN A 170 -0.95 9.63 -13.88
CA GLN A 170 -0.93 10.29 -15.19
C GLN A 170 -2.05 9.74 -16.09
N GLU A 171 -2.24 8.43 -16.12
CA GLU A 171 -3.31 7.74 -16.86
C GLU A 171 -4.71 8.20 -16.40
N ASP A 172 -4.96 8.25 -15.09
CA ASP A 172 -6.22 8.76 -14.51
C ASP A 172 -6.47 10.22 -14.87
N MET A 173 -5.42 11.06 -14.87
CA MET A 173 -5.53 12.47 -15.23
C MET A 173 -5.82 12.65 -16.73
N GLU A 174 -5.20 11.85 -17.59
CA GLU A 174 -5.48 11.84 -19.03
C GLU A 174 -6.91 11.37 -19.32
N GLU A 175 -7.39 10.34 -18.63
CA GLU A 175 -8.76 9.87 -18.74
C GLU A 175 -9.76 10.93 -18.24
N SER A 176 -9.48 11.59 -17.11
CA SER A 176 -10.27 12.68 -16.57
C SER A 176 -10.32 13.89 -17.52
N MET A 177 -9.18 14.28 -18.11
CA MET A 177 -9.10 15.32 -19.15
C MET A 177 -9.91 14.97 -20.40
N LYS A 178 -9.87 13.70 -20.82
CA LYS A 178 -10.64 13.18 -21.96
C LYS A 178 -12.14 13.17 -21.66
N SER A 179 -12.52 12.90 -20.41
CA SER A 179 -13.91 12.97 -19.93
C SER A 179 -14.43 14.42 -19.82
N MET A 180 -13.56 15.39 -19.50
CA MET A 180 -13.86 16.83 -19.46
C MET A 180 -13.84 17.51 -20.85
N GLY A 181 -13.94 16.74 -21.93
CA GLY A 181 -13.93 17.23 -23.31
C GLY A 181 -15.13 18.11 -23.68
N LYS A 182 -15.11 19.39 -23.28
CA LYS A 182 -15.55 20.59 -24.02
C LYS A 182 -15.36 21.83 -23.15
N LEU A 183 -14.17 22.43 -23.20
CA LEU A 183 -14.01 23.83 -22.76
C LEU A 183 -14.68 24.74 -23.81
N PRO A 184 -15.56 25.69 -23.42
CA PRO A 184 -16.16 26.62 -24.36
C PRO A 184 -15.08 27.53 -24.96
N SER A 185 -15.11 27.68 -26.29
CA SER A 185 -14.23 28.60 -27.02
C SER A 185 -14.52 30.04 -26.57
N VAL A 186 -13.56 30.68 -25.93
CA VAL A 186 -13.65 32.10 -25.58
C VAL A 186 -13.51 32.95 -26.85
N PRO A 187 -14.38 33.96 -27.06
CA PRO A 187 -14.30 34.80 -28.25
C PRO A 187 -13.02 35.65 -28.23
N ALA A 188 -12.27 35.61 -29.33
CA ALA A 188 -11.12 36.48 -29.56
C ALA A 188 -11.59 37.91 -29.84
N THR A 189 -11.87 38.68 -28.79
CA THR A 189 -12.14 40.11 -28.92
C THR A 189 -10.81 40.85 -29.06
N SER A 190 -10.60 41.49 -30.22
CA SER A 190 -9.46 42.38 -30.45
C SER A 190 -9.53 43.61 -29.53
N LEU A 191 -8.44 43.86 -28.80
CA LEU A 191 -8.31 45.04 -27.95
C LEU A 191 -8.22 46.31 -28.82
N PRO A 192 -8.87 47.43 -28.43
CA PRO A 192 -8.83 48.67 -29.19
C PRO A 192 -7.43 49.30 -29.14
N ALA A 193 -6.96 49.78 -30.31
CA ALA A 193 -5.65 50.40 -30.47
C ALA A 193 -5.54 51.72 -29.70
N LEU A 194 -4.46 51.86 -28.92
CA LEU A 194 -4.10 53.11 -28.25
C LEU A 194 -3.66 54.19 -29.27
N PRO A 195 -4.07 55.46 -29.12
CA PRO A 195 -3.66 56.52 -30.04
C PRO A 195 -2.20 56.94 -29.82
N LYS A 196 -1.49 57.19 -30.93
CA LYS A 196 -0.11 57.72 -30.96
C LYS A 196 -0.07 59.25 -30.71
N GLN A 197 1.01 59.64 -30.01
CA GLN A 197 1.73 60.93 -30.02
C GLN A 197 1.17 62.12 -29.22
N LYS A 198 2.00 62.67 -28.32
CA LYS A 198 2.90 63.80 -28.65
C LYS A 198 4.03 63.99 -27.63
N THR A 199 5.20 64.32 -28.18
CA THR A 199 6.46 64.73 -27.55
C THR A 199 6.33 66.04 -26.79
N GLY A 200 6.94 66.14 -25.60
CA GLY A 200 7.07 67.39 -24.83
C GLY A 200 8.21 67.28 -23.79
N GLU A 201 8.99 68.34 -23.68
CA GLU A 201 10.32 68.43 -23.07
C GLU A 201 10.44 68.12 -21.57
N ARG A 202 11.67 67.73 -21.17
CA ARG A 202 12.15 67.70 -19.77
C ARG A 202 12.33 69.13 -19.22
N PRO A 203 12.31 69.27 -17.89
CA PRO A 203 13.56 69.68 -17.24
C PRO A 203 13.96 68.83 -16.01
N ARG A 204 15.29 68.86 -15.78
CA ARG A 204 16.10 68.35 -14.65
C ARG A 204 15.59 68.93 -13.30
N ARG A 205 15.84 68.44 -12.08
CA ARG A 205 16.99 67.74 -11.42
C ARG A 205 16.61 67.46 -9.95
N SER A 206 17.25 66.48 -9.29
CA SER A 206 17.65 66.43 -7.84
C SER A 206 17.57 64.99 -7.31
N THR A 207 18.58 64.13 -7.51
CA THR A 207 19.66 63.79 -6.55
C THR A 207 19.22 63.55 -5.10
N TYR A 208 19.15 62.28 -4.69
CA TYR A 208 19.87 61.78 -3.51
C TYR A 208 20.24 60.31 -3.75
N GLN A 209 21.55 60.07 -3.85
CA GLN A 209 22.18 58.76 -3.89
C GLN A 209 23.14 58.73 -2.71
N HIS A 210 22.91 57.85 -1.73
CA HIS A 210 23.94 57.23 -0.89
C HIS A 210 23.47 55.77 -0.70
N LEU A 211 24.07 54.76 -1.35
CA LEU A 211 25.36 54.12 -1.04
C LEU A 211 25.35 53.55 0.41
N ARG A 212 25.57 52.27 0.70
CA ARG A 212 26.23 51.15 0.01
C ARG A 212 25.78 49.81 0.58
N HIS A 213 25.89 48.76 -0.26
CA HIS A 213 26.57 47.47 -0.04
C HIS A 213 26.58 46.87 1.39
N THR A 214 26.37 45.58 1.61
CA THR A 214 27.09 44.49 0.95
C THR A 214 26.38 43.15 1.20
N SER A 215 26.40 42.33 0.15
CA SER A 215 26.29 40.87 0.12
C SER A 215 27.01 40.15 1.26
N ARG A 216 26.41 39.07 1.79
CA ARG A 216 27.13 37.85 2.23
C ARG A 216 26.13 36.70 2.37
N SER A 217 26.00 35.90 1.33
CA SER A 217 26.58 34.56 1.16
C SER A 217 25.88 33.47 1.97
N GLU A 218 25.31 32.53 1.21
CA GLU A 218 25.41 31.09 1.41
C GLU A 218 26.40 30.65 2.50
N MET A 219 25.89 29.80 3.40
CA MET A 219 26.63 28.66 3.95
C MET A 219 25.66 27.48 3.90
N TYR A 220 25.84 26.56 2.95
CA TYR A 220 26.48 25.25 3.14
C TYR A 220 25.94 24.53 4.39
N CYS A 221 25.04 23.55 4.23
CA CYS A 221 25.31 22.16 3.85
C CYS A 221 26.19 21.41 4.88
N HIS A 222 25.60 20.33 5.40
CA HIS A 222 26.23 19.08 5.87
C HIS A 222 26.75 18.90 7.31
N LYS A 223 26.36 17.71 7.83
CA LYS A 223 26.92 16.84 8.88
C LYS A 223 26.42 17.11 10.31
N TYR A 224 26.03 16.12 11.12
CA TYR A 224 26.22 14.67 11.11
C TYR A 224 24.92 13.94 11.46
#